data_AF-A0A9W7XWE3-F1
#
_entry.id   AF-A0A9W7XWE3-F1
#
_cell.length_a   1.000
_cell.length_b   1.000
_cell.length_c   1.000
_cell.angle_alpha   90.00
_cell.angle_beta   90.00
_cell.angle_gamma   90.00
#
_symmetry.space_group_name_H-M   'P 1'
#
loop_
_entity.id
_entity.type
_entity.pdbx_description
1 polymer ?
#
loop_
_entity_poly.entity_id
_entity_poly.type
_entity_poly.pdbx_seq_one_letter_code
_entity_poly.pdbx_strand_id
1 'polypeptide(L)'
;MDKNADTPPKVVALKELCQQKLVKNYSRIRCLGATPQFLVAKALSQCTAEQLETIEELNPHIMDDNEGLWWQLYAKKYGDPSTTGEAVPSDMISWRERYREMRLDDEVRAHEMRERVRNKVKEAERERDARKIRIADIKKVGGIVKTRTKTNEGAHAEDEQYS
;
A
#
# COMPACT_ATOMS: atom_id res chain seq x y z
N MET A 1 52.39 -14.95 -16.63
CA MET A 1 52.79 -13.53 -16.79
C MET A 1 51.72 -12.76 -16.03
N ASP A 2 51.86 -12.67 -14.71
CA ASP A 2 50.78 -12.21 -13.84
C ASP A 2 51.30 -11.03 -13.03
N LYS A 3 51.12 -9.84 -13.59
CA LYS A 3 51.40 -8.58 -12.90
C LYS A 3 50.26 -8.35 -11.91
N ASN A 4 50.36 -8.94 -10.72
CA ASN A 4 49.58 -8.49 -9.57
C ASN A 4 50.09 -7.09 -9.20
N ALA A 5 49.39 -6.07 -9.70
CA ALA A 5 49.64 -4.69 -9.36
C ALA A 5 49.20 -4.47 -7.91
N ASP A 6 50.15 -4.61 -6.99
CA ASP A 6 50.02 -4.14 -5.61
C ASP A 6 49.88 -2.62 -5.67
N THR A 7 48.63 -2.15 -5.64
CA THR A 7 48.32 -0.73 -5.67
C THR A 7 48.44 -0.24 -4.23
N PRO A 8 49.30 0.75 -3.93
CA PRO A 8 49.51 1.17 -2.54
C PRO A 8 48.19 1.64 -1.93
N PRO A 9 47.93 1.38 -0.64
CA PRO A 9 46.68 1.73 0.00
C PRO A 9 46.45 3.24 -0.15
N LYS A 10 45.40 3.59 -0.90
CA LYS A 10 45.03 4.97 -1.16
C LYS A 10 44.66 5.63 0.16
N VAL A 11 45.48 6.56 0.63
CA VAL A 11 45.18 7.36 1.82
C VAL A 11 43.99 8.25 1.49
N VAL A 12 42.84 7.89 2.07
CA VAL A 12 41.56 8.58 1.86
C VAL A 12 41.51 9.80 2.77
N ALA A 13 41.00 10.93 2.28
CA ALA A 13 40.89 12.13 3.12
C ALA A 13 39.92 11.90 4.28
N LEU A 14 40.17 12.51 5.44
CA LEU A 14 39.27 12.42 6.60
C LEU A 14 37.82 12.82 6.23
N LYS A 15 37.68 13.88 5.42
CA LYS A 15 36.39 14.32 4.88
C LYS A 15 35.63 13.18 4.20
N GLU A 16 36.31 12.43 3.33
CA GLU A 16 35.69 11.32 2.59
C GLU A 16 35.31 10.17 3.52
N LEU A 17 36.16 9.85 4.50
CA LEU A 17 35.86 8.82 5.50
C LEU A 17 34.61 9.18 6.33
N CYS A 18 34.51 10.44 6.76
CA CYS A 18 33.34 10.95 7.47
C CYS A 18 32.08 10.90 6.59
N GLN A 19 32.17 11.33 5.33
CA GLN A 19 31.06 11.26 4.37
C GLN A 19 30.61 9.81 4.11
N GLN A 20 31.55 8.86 3.97
CA GLN A 20 31.22 7.45 3.82
C GLN A 20 30.50 6.91 5.06
N LYS A 21 30.92 7.31 6.27
CA LYS A 21 30.25 6.92 7.51
C LYS A 21 28.85 7.55 7.62
N LEU A 22 28.67 8.80 7.20
CA LEU A 22 27.37 9.47 7.12
C LEU A 22 26.43 8.73 6.16
N VAL A 23 26.88 8.43 4.95
CA VAL A 23 26.09 7.68 3.95
C VAL A 23 25.71 6.30 4.48
N LYS A 24 26.59 5.60 5.20
CA LYS A 24 26.25 4.30 5.80
C LYS A 24 25.22 4.38 6.92
N ASN A 25 25.04 5.54 7.54
CA ASN A 25 24.18 5.75 8.70
C ASN A 25 23.13 6.84 8.45
N TYR A 26 22.78 7.10 7.18
CA TYR A 26 21.91 8.20 6.79
C TYR A 26 20.55 8.17 7.52
N SER A 27 20.01 6.97 7.78
CA SER A 27 18.76 6.76 8.51
C SER A 27 18.77 7.25 9.96
N ARG A 28 19.95 7.49 10.55
CA ARG A 28 20.13 7.98 11.92
C ARG A 28 20.37 9.50 11.98
N ILE A 29 20.48 10.18 10.84
CA ILE A 29 20.65 11.63 10.78
C ILE A 29 19.33 12.29 11.18
N ARG A 30 19.39 13.24 12.11
CA ARG A 30 18.22 13.99 12.60
C ARG A 30 18.54 15.47 12.73
N CYS A 31 19.54 15.82 13.54
CA CYS A 31 19.98 17.21 13.71
C CYS A 31 21.39 17.37 13.12
N LEU A 32 21.56 18.39 12.27
CA LEU A 32 22.80 18.74 11.60
C LEU A 32 23.51 19.93 12.25
N GLY A 33 22.81 20.69 13.10
CA GLY A 33 23.38 21.86 13.76
C GLY A 33 23.80 22.91 12.72
N ALA A 34 25.04 23.42 12.82
CA ALA A 34 25.61 24.38 11.86
C ALA A 34 26.42 23.70 10.74
N THR A 35 26.14 22.42 10.44
CA THR A 35 26.91 21.67 9.44
C THR A 35 26.58 22.18 8.03
N PRO A 36 27.60 22.57 7.23
CA PRO A 36 27.39 22.96 5.85
C PRO A 36 26.74 21.85 5.01
N GLN A 37 25.78 22.23 4.19
CA GLN A 37 24.97 21.32 3.37
C GLN A 37 25.80 20.39 2.47
N PHE A 38 26.86 20.89 1.83
CA PHE A 38 27.70 20.10 0.92
C PHE A 38 28.38 18.89 1.60
N LEU A 39 28.52 18.90 2.93
CA LEU A 39 29.09 17.77 3.68
C LEU A 39 28.10 16.61 3.81
N VAL A 40 26.80 16.92 3.87
CA VAL A 40 25.72 15.96 4.14
C VAL A 40 24.91 15.59 2.90
N ALA A 41 24.99 16.38 1.82
CA ALA A 41 24.23 16.19 0.59
C ALA A 41 24.25 14.74 0.06
N LYS A 42 25.41 14.07 0.09
CA LYS A 42 25.54 12.66 -0.34
C LYS A 42 24.77 11.67 0.53
N ALA A 43 24.63 11.96 1.82
CA ALA A 43 23.85 11.13 2.73
C ALA A 43 22.36 11.44 2.60
N LEU A 44 22.00 12.71 2.44
CA LEU A 44 20.61 13.14 2.25
C LEU A 44 20.00 12.62 0.95
N SER A 45 20.79 12.45 -0.11
CA SER A 45 20.29 11.86 -1.37
C SER A 45 19.89 10.38 -1.27
N GLN A 46 20.25 9.70 -0.18
CA GLN A 46 19.82 8.31 0.10
C GLN A 46 18.54 8.25 0.93
N CYS A 47 18.09 9.37 1.50
CA CYS A 47 16.91 9.43 2.34
C CYS A 47 15.64 9.16 1.53
N THR A 48 14.63 8.58 2.20
CA THR A 48 13.26 8.62 1.69
C THR A 48 12.69 10.03 1.84
N ALA A 49 11.61 10.34 1.11
CA ALA A 49 10.92 11.62 1.24
C ALA A 49 10.52 11.94 2.68
N GLU A 50 9.98 10.97 3.42
CA GLU A 50 9.59 11.14 4.83
C GLU A 50 10.78 11.46 5.73
N GLN A 51 11.91 10.78 5.51
CA GLN A 51 13.14 11.04 6.26
C GLN A 51 13.69 12.43 5.96
N LEU A 52 13.70 12.83 4.69
CA LEU A 52 14.17 14.14 4.27
C LEU A 52 13.30 15.26 4.86
N GLU A 53 11.97 15.08 4.85
CA GLU A 53 11.01 16.01 5.45
C GLU A 53 11.25 16.17 6.95
N THR A 54 11.39 15.07 7.69
CA THR A 54 11.69 15.13 9.14
C THR A 54 13.03 15.82 9.42
N ILE A 55 14.04 15.59 8.58
CA ILE A 55 15.35 16.24 8.72
C ILE A 55 15.23 17.74 8.45
N GLU A 56 14.48 18.16 7.44
CA GLU A 56 14.25 19.57 7.12
C GLU A 56 13.49 20.31 8.23
N GLU A 57 12.48 19.68 8.83
CA GLU A 57 11.75 20.24 9.98
C GLU A 57 12.67 20.53 11.18
N LEU A 58 13.67 19.68 11.38
CA LEU A 58 14.67 19.85 12.44
C LEU A 58 15.83 20.77 12.04
N ASN A 59 16.01 21.02 10.74
CA ASN A 59 17.12 21.81 10.19
C ASN A 59 16.62 22.76 9.08
N PRO A 60 15.90 23.85 9.41
CA PRO A 60 15.31 24.72 8.39
C PRO A 60 16.32 25.37 7.43
N HIS A 61 17.57 25.53 7.87
CA HIS A 61 18.64 26.17 7.08
C HIS A 61 19.10 25.39 5.84
N ILE A 62 18.73 24.11 5.70
CA ILE A 62 19.10 23.29 4.53
C ILE A 62 17.95 23.08 3.54
N MET A 63 16.76 23.63 3.82
CA MET A 63 15.56 23.40 3.03
C MET A 63 15.72 23.86 1.58
N ASP A 64 16.22 25.09 1.37
CA ASP A 64 16.36 25.68 0.04
C ASP A 64 17.37 24.91 -0.82
N ASP A 65 18.43 24.37 -0.20
CA ASP A 65 19.45 23.60 -0.89
C ASP A 65 19.00 22.16 -1.24
N ASN A 66 17.89 21.68 -0.66
CA ASN A 66 17.36 20.33 -0.88
C ASN A 66 16.37 20.25 -2.04
N GLU A 67 16.04 21.37 -2.68
CA GLU A 67 15.07 21.44 -3.77
C GLU A 67 15.38 20.44 -4.90
N GLY A 68 16.66 20.29 -5.26
CA GLY A 68 17.10 19.29 -6.23
C GLY A 68 16.94 17.83 -5.76
N LEU A 69 16.99 17.56 -4.45
CA LEU A 69 16.72 16.23 -3.90
C LEU A 69 15.23 15.90 -3.99
N TRP A 70 14.36 16.89 -3.75
CA TRP A 70 12.92 16.73 -3.93
C TRP A 70 12.54 16.41 -5.37
N TRP A 71 13.15 17.07 -6.34
CA TRP A 71 12.99 16.71 -7.76
C TRP A 71 13.43 15.26 -8.04
N GLN A 72 14.56 14.81 -7.49
CA GLN A 72 15.02 13.43 -7.68
C GLN A 72 14.04 12.40 -7.08
N LEU A 73 13.51 12.69 -5.89
CA LEU A 73 12.50 11.84 -5.23
C LEU A 73 11.21 11.80 -6.04
N TYR A 74 10.79 12.95 -6.57
CA TYR A 74 9.66 13.07 -7.47
C TYR A 74 9.85 12.21 -8.73
N ALA A 75 10.93 12.47 -9.47
CA ALA A 75 11.22 11.80 -10.74
C ALA A 75 11.36 10.29 -10.56
N LYS A 76 11.92 9.84 -9.43
CA LYS A 76 12.02 8.42 -9.09
C LYS A 76 10.66 7.75 -8.87
N LYS A 77 9.68 8.46 -8.29
CA LYS A 77 8.37 7.91 -7.93
C LYS A 77 7.34 8.05 -9.06
N TYR A 78 7.29 9.23 -9.69
CA TYR A 78 6.26 9.60 -10.67
C TYR A 78 6.78 9.67 -12.12
N GLY A 79 8.10 9.60 -12.31
CA GLY A 79 8.74 9.80 -13.61
C GLY A 79 9.12 11.25 -13.85
N ASP A 80 9.96 11.47 -14.86
CA ASP A 80 10.33 12.82 -15.29
C ASP A 80 9.13 13.47 -16.02
N PRO A 81 8.63 14.64 -15.55
CA PRO A 81 7.49 15.32 -16.17
C PRO A 81 7.67 15.60 -17.67
N SER A 82 8.91 15.86 -18.10
CA SER A 82 9.24 16.10 -19.52
C SER A 82 8.99 14.88 -20.39
N THR A 83 9.05 13.69 -19.80
CA THR A 83 8.88 12.41 -20.49
C THR A 83 7.47 11.85 -20.31
N THR A 84 6.85 12.06 -19.14
CA THR A 84 5.49 11.57 -18.85
C THR A 84 4.40 12.43 -19.48
N GLY A 85 4.73 13.63 -19.97
CA GLY A 85 3.77 14.59 -20.51
C GLY A 85 2.92 15.23 -19.41
N GLU A 86 3.39 15.16 -18.16
CA GLU A 86 2.71 15.76 -17.02
C GLU A 86 2.85 17.29 -17.09
N ALA A 87 1.72 17.98 -17.01
CA ALA A 87 1.70 19.43 -16.95
C ALA A 87 2.18 19.89 -15.57
N VAL A 88 3.44 20.34 -15.51
CA VAL A 88 3.96 21.06 -14.34
C VAL A 88 3.45 22.50 -14.40
N PRO A 89 2.76 23.01 -13.37
CA PRO A 89 2.31 24.39 -13.34
C PRO A 89 3.49 25.36 -13.52
N SER A 90 3.32 26.35 -14.39
CA SER A 90 4.39 27.32 -14.68
C SER A 90 4.72 28.22 -13.48
N ASP A 91 3.82 28.30 -12.50
CA ASP A 91 3.93 29.03 -11.25
C ASP A 91 4.43 28.17 -10.08
N MET A 92 4.80 26.91 -10.34
CA MET A 92 5.33 26.03 -9.31
C MET A 92 6.67 26.53 -8.78
N ILE A 93 6.72 26.78 -7.46
CA ILE A 93 7.88 27.36 -6.78
C ILE A 93 8.74 26.28 -6.09
N SER A 94 8.16 25.12 -5.74
CA SER A 94 8.91 24.06 -5.05
C SER A 94 8.44 22.63 -5.38
N TRP A 95 9.40 21.78 -5.72
CA TRP A 95 9.33 20.34 -5.86
C TRP A 95 8.94 19.65 -4.57
N ARG A 96 9.30 20.21 -3.41
CA ARG A 96 8.85 19.70 -2.12
C ARG A 96 7.34 19.76 -2.00
N GLU A 97 6.76 20.90 -2.33
CA GLU A 97 5.31 21.08 -2.29
C GLU A 97 4.62 20.22 -3.34
N ARG A 98 5.15 20.20 -4.56
CA ARG A 98 4.61 19.34 -5.63
C ARG A 98 4.62 17.86 -5.25
N TYR A 99 5.68 17.39 -4.59
CA TYR A 99 5.76 16.02 -4.12
C TYR A 99 4.69 15.72 -3.06
N ARG A 100 4.41 16.67 -2.15
CA ARG A 100 3.36 16.56 -1.13
C ARG A 100 1.97 16.47 -1.74
N GLU A 101 1.66 17.33 -2.70
CA GLU A 101 0.40 17.29 -3.46
C GLU A 101 0.18 15.90 -4.07
N MET A 102 1.18 15.40 -4.82
CA MET A 102 1.09 14.09 -5.47
C MET A 102 0.98 12.94 -4.46
N ARG A 103 1.63 13.06 -3.29
CA ARG A 103 1.48 12.10 -2.20
C ARG A 103 0.05 12.07 -1.66
N LEU A 104 -0.57 13.23 -1.48
CA LEU A 104 -1.94 13.34 -1.01
C LEU A 104 -2.89 12.71 -2.03
N ASP A 105 -2.70 12.97 -3.31
CA ASP A 105 -3.49 12.36 -4.40
C ASP A 105 -3.37 10.83 -4.41
N ASP A 106 -2.17 10.30 -4.20
CA ASP A 106 -1.95 8.86 -4.05
C ASP A 106 -2.70 8.28 -2.85
N GLU A 107 -2.69 8.98 -1.71
CA GLU A 107 -3.39 8.55 -0.49
C GLU A 107 -4.91 8.54 -0.68
N VAL A 108 -5.46 9.56 -1.33
CA VAL A 108 -6.88 9.65 -1.72
C VAL A 108 -7.24 8.51 -2.65
N ARG A 109 -6.49 8.31 -3.74
CA ARG A 109 -6.72 7.22 -4.70
C ARG A 109 -6.65 5.86 -4.02
N ALA A 110 -5.68 5.65 -3.15
CA ALA A 110 -5.55 4.40 -2.40
C ALA A 110 -6.73 4.20 -1.43
N HIS A 111 -7.23 5.26 -0.80
CA HIS A 111 -8.42 5.21 0.04
C HIS A 111 -9.67 4.82 -0.76
N GLU A 112 -9.91 5.46 -1.91
CA GLU A 112 -11.03 5.14 -2.80
C GLU A 112 -10.99 3.69 -3.28
N MET A 113 -9.81 3.19 -3.65
CA MET A 113 -9.63 1.80 -4.03
C MET A 113 -9.98 0.84 -2.87
N ARG A 114 -9.50 1.14 -1.65
CA ARG A 114 -9.83 0.34 -0.45
C ARG A 114 -11.33 0.31 -0.18
N GLU A 115 -12.01 1.46 -0.28
CA GLU A 115 -13.46 1.54 -0.08
C GLU A 115 -14.23 0.78 -1.17
N ARG A 116 -13.78 0.86 -2.42
CA ARG A 116 -14.37 0.09 -3.52
C ARG A 116 -14.26 -1.42 -3.29
N VAL A 117 -13.10 -1.90 -2.84
CA VAL A 117 -12.90 -3.32 -2.49
C VAL A 117 -13.80 -3.71 -1.33
N ARG A 118 -13.83 -2.90 -0.26
CA ARG A 118 -14.68 -3.14 0.91
C ARG A 118 -16.16 -3.24 0.54
N ASN A 119 -16.64 -2.36 -0.34
CA ASN A 119 -18.03 -2.37 -0.79
C ASN A 119 -18.37 -3.63 -1.58
N LYS A 120 -17.48 -4.07 -2.48
CA LYS A 120 -17.65 -5.33 -3.23
C LYS A 120 -17.68 -6.56 -2.30
N VAL A 121 -16.83 -6.58 -1.27
CA VAL A 121 -16.82 -7.67 -0.28
C VAL A 121 -18.15 -7.70 0.49
N LYS A 122 -18.61 -6.55 0.99
CA LYS A 122 -19.90 -6.43 1.69
C LYS A 122 -21.07 -6.87 0.81
N GLU A 123 -21.06 -6.50 -0.47
CA GLU A 123 -22.11 -6.92 -1.43
C GLU A 123 -22.12 -8.43 -1.62
N ALA A 124 -20.94 -9.05 -1.82
CA ALA A 124 -20.82 -10.49 -1.96
C ALA A 124 -21.24 -11.24 -0.68
N GLU A 125 -20.96 -10.69 0.50
CA GLU A 125 -21.43 -11.25 1.78
C GLU A 125 -22.95 -11.21 1.88
N ARG A 126 -23.59 -10.07 1.58
CA ARG A 126 -25.06 -9.95 1.57
C ARG A 126 -25.70 -10.93 0.59
N GLU A 127 -25.10 -11.13 -0.58
CA GLU A 127 -25.61 -12.08 -1.55
C GLU A 127 -25.51 -13.53 -1.06
N ARG A 128 -24.39 -13.88 -0.41
CA ARG A 128 -24.22 -15.20 0.24
C ARG A 128 -25.25 -15.42 1.34
N ASP A 129 -25.49 -14.43 2.17
CA ASP A 129 -26.45 -14.54 3.26
C ASP A 129 -27.90 -14.61 2.74
N ALA A 130 -28.24 -13.83 1.71
CA ALA A 130 -29.52 -13.96 1.01
C ALA A 130 -29.70 -15.36 0.39
N ARG A 131 -28.65 -15.92 -0.24
CA ARG A 131 -28.66 -17.30 -0.75
C ARG A 131 -28.87 -18.32 0.38
N LYS A 132 -28.22 -18.17 1.54
CA LYS A 132 -28.42 -19.06 2.70
C LYS A 132 -29.85 -19.03 3.21
N ILE A 133 -30.46 -17.85 3.34
CA ILE A 133 -31.85 -17.69 3.78
C ILE A 133 -32.80 -18.44 2.83
N ARG A 134 -32.68 -18.24 1.50
CA ARG A 134 -33.50 -18.95 0.51
C ARG A 134 -33.39 -20.47 0.61
N ILE A 135 -32.19 -21.00 0.83
CA ILE A 135 -31.97 -22.45 0.97
C ILE A 135 -32.65 -22.99 2.25
N ALA A 136 -32.61 -22.24 3.36
CA ALA A 136 -33.28 -22.63 4.60
C ALA A 136 -34.82 -22.68 4.44
N ASP A 137 -35.40 -21.71 3.71
CA ASP A 137 -36.84 -21.67 3.45
C ASP A 137 -37.31 -22.84 2.56
N ILE A 138 -36.56 -23.19 1.52
CA ILE A 138 -36.86 -24.35 0.65
C ILE A 138 -36.86 -25.65 1.45
N LYS A 139 -35.91 -25.83 2.39
CA LYS A 139 -35.86 -27.02 3.26
C LYS A 139 -37.07 -27.11 4.20
N LYS A 140 -37.62 -25.98 4.66
CA LYS A 140 -38.85 -25.95 5.46
C LYS A 140 -40.08 -26.40 4.67
N VAL A 141 -40.21 -25.98 3.40
CA VAL A 141 -41.35 -26.33 2.55
C VAL A 141 -41.26 -27.78 2.04
N GLY A 142 -40.06 -28.26 1.68
CA GLY A 142 -39.85 -29.65 1.26
C GLY A 142 -39.99 -30.71 2.37
N GLY A 143 -40.04 -30.30 3.64
CA GLY A 143 -40.20 -31.19 4.80
C GLY A 143 -41.65 -31.55 5.16
N ILE A 144 -42.65 -30.98 4.47
CA ILE A 144 -44.09 -31.13 4.80
C ILE A 144 -44.83 -31.83 3.66
N VAL A 145 -44.40 -33.01 3.23
CA VAL A 145 -45.28 -33.97 2.53
C VAL A 145 -44.89 -35.40 2.92
N LYS A 146 -45.37 -35.88 4.07
CA LYS A 146 -45.61 -37.31 4.28
C LYS A 146 -47.12 -37.53 4.26
N THR A 147 -47.59 -38.02 3.13
CA THR A 147 -48.97 -38.45 2.86
C THR A 147 -49.38 -39.59 3.79
N ARG A 148 -50.61 -39.54 4.33
CA ARG A 148 -51.32 -40.74 4.82
C ARG A 148 -52.74 -40.73 4.27
N THR A 149 -52.89 -41.14 3.02
CA THR A 149 -54.18 -41.55 2.45
C THR A 149 -54.51 -42.93 3.02
N LYS A 150 -55.41 -43.00 4.01
CA LYS A 150 -56.09 -44.25 4.37
C LYS A 150 -57.18 -44.49 3.33
N THR A 151 -56.94 -45.39 2.38
CA THR A 151 -58.00 -45.98 1.57
C THR A 151 -58.76 -46.98 2.44
N ASN A 152 -60.05 -46.75 2.59
CA ASN A 152 -60.98 -47.65 3.25
C ASN A 152 -61.60 -48.52 2.14
N GLU A 153 -61.09 -49.73 1.97
CA GLU A 153 -61.72 -50.77 1.15
C GLU A 153 -62.39 -51.75 2.09
N GLY A 154 -63.71 -51.72 2.12
CA GLY A 154 -64.51 -52.80 2.67
C GLY A 154 -64.57 -53.96 1.67
N ALA A 155 -64.40 -55.18 2.17
CA ALA A 155 -64.85 -56.39 1.50
C ALA A 155 -65.55 -57.29 2.52
N HIS A 156 -66.79 -57.62 2.16
CA HIS A 156 -67.79 -58.46 2.81
C HIS A 156 -67.50 -59.95 2.52
N ALA A 157 -68.26 -60.85 3.18
CA ALA A 157 -68.36 -62.31 3.04
C ALA A 157 -67.40 -63.08 3.97
N GLU A 158 -67.78 -64.14 4.69
CA GLU A 158 -68.97 -65.01 4.79
C GLU A 158 -68.79 -65.79 6.12
N ASP A 159 -69.82 -65.86 6.96
CA ASP A 159 -70.58 -67.08 7.33
C ASP A 159 -69.87 -68.17 8.17
N GLU A 160 -70.68 -68.71 9.09
CA GLU A 160 -70.60 -70.03 9.75
C GLU A 160 -69.61 -70.26 10.91
N GLN A 161 -70.14 -70.41 12.15
CA GLN A 161 -70.37 -71.71 12.84
C GLN A 161 -70.45 -71.62 14.39
N TYR A 162 -71.48 -72.31 14.93
CA TYR A 162 -71.55 -73.01 16.24
C TYR A 162 -71.44 -72.17 17.53
N SER A 163 -72.35 -72.20 18.53
CA SER A 163 -73.42 -73.13 18.89
C SER A 163 -74.38 -72.46 19.87
#